data_AF-A0A1C6CYF6-F1
#
_entry.id   AF-A0A1C6CYF6-F1
#
_cell.length_a   1.000
_cell.length_b   1.000
_cell.length_c   1.000
_cell.angle_alpha   90.00
_cell.angle_beta   90.00
_cell.angle_gamma   90.00
#
_symmetry.space_group_name_H-M   'P 1'
#
loop_
_entity.id
_entity.type
_entity.pdbx_description
1 polymer ?
#
loop_
_entity_poly.entity_id
_entity_poly.type
_entity_poly.pdbx_seq_one_letter_code
_entity_poly.pdbx_strand_id
1 'polypeptide(L)'
;MKNKNDTNVIDEAVTPDGIKIQLKDFTDEYYLPDYYGMIICFQTVAKNTFPKGKGWYAQKDKKFSSCVYSRGNYTKDMLKADYEALKNGTKTLADLKNHFWNHKRDCFVLGY
;
A
#
# COMPACT_ATOMS: atom_id res chain seq x y z
N MET A 1 -26.28 2.21 8.99
CA MET A 1 -25.07 2.96 9.41
C MET A 1 -23.91 2.46 8.58
N LYS A 2 -23.33 3.31 7.72
CA LYS A 2 -22.04 3.00 7.07
C LYS A 2 -20.94 3.19 8.11
N ASN A 3 -20.02 2.24 8.24
CA ASN A 3 -18.90 2.35 9.17
C ASN A 3 -18.04 3.56 8.77
N LYS A 4 -17.56 4.31 9.76
CA LYS A 4 -16.72 5.51 9.61
C LYS A 4 -15.35 5.25 8.93
N ASN A 5 -15.06 4.00 8.58
CA ASN A 5 -13.81 3.56 7.96
C ASN A 5 -13.88 3.48 6.42
N ASP A 6 -15.06 3.65 5.82
CA ASP A 6 -15.27 3.57 4.37
C ASP A 6 -15.28 4.95 3.69
N THR A 7 -15.29 6.05 4.44
CA THR A 7 -15.47 7.41 3.90
C THR A 7 -14.31 7.92 3.05
N ASN A 8 -13.11 7.35 3.23
CA ASN A 8 -11.89 7.86 2.59
C ASN A 8 -11.44 7.00 1.40
N VAL A 9 -12.18 5.94 1.05
CA VAL A 9 -11.90 5.11 -0.12
C VAL A 9 -12.44 5.82 -1.36
N ILE A 10 -11.54 6.17 -2.28
CA ILE A 10 -11.88 6.79 -3.57
C ILE A 10 -12.19 5.73 -4.61
N ASP A 11 -11.36 4.68 -4.67
CA ASP A 11 -11.50 3.59 -5.63
C ASP A 11 -10.95 2.29 -5.06
N GLU A 12 -11.46 1.17 -5.58
CA GLU A 12 -10.99 -0.17 -5.26
C GLU A 12 -10.90 -1.04 -6.51
N ALA A 13 -9.85 -1.86 -6.58
CA ALA A 13 -9.63 -2.74 -7.71
C ALA A 13 -8.93 -4.03 -7.29
N VAL A 14 -8.93 -4.99 -8.20
CA VAL A 14 -8.08 -6.17 -8.13
C VAL A 14 -7.13 -6.10 -9.32
N THR A 15 -5.83 -6.12 -9.06
CA THR A 15 -4.79 -6.11 -10.09
C THR A 15 -4.81 -7.43 -10.88
N PRO A 16 -4.19 -7.49 -12.08
CA PRO A 16 -4.14 -8.72 -12.87
C PRO A 16 -3.49 -9.92 -12.16
N ASP A 17 -2.59 -9.67 -11.20
CA ASP A 17 -1.96 -10.69 -10.34
C ASP A 17 -2.78 -11.02 -9.07
N GLY A 18 -4.01 -10.53 -8.97
CA GLY A 18 -4.98 -10.91 -7.92
C GLY A 18 -4.83 -10.16 -6.61
N ILE A 19 -4.10 -9.04 -6.58
CA ILE A 19 -3.90 -8.22 -5.38
C ILE A 19 -5.05 -7.23 -5.24
N LYS A 20 -5.69 -7.22 -4.08
CA LYS A 20 -6.71 -6.21 -3.77
C LYS A 20 -6.02 -4.89 -3.44
N ILE A 21 -6.40 -3.82 -4.12
CA ILE A 21 -5.88 -2.47 -3.89
C ILE A 21 -7.01 -1.48 -3.62
N GLN A 22 -6.76 -0.50 -2.75
CA GLN A 22 -7.68 0.61 -2.46
C GLN A 22 -6.91 1.92 -2.52
N LEU A 23 -7.41 2.88 -3.28
CA LEU A 23 -6.95 4.25 -3.26
C LEU A 23 -7.71 5.01 -2.18
N LYS A 24 -6.99 5.65 -1.25
CA LYS A 24 -7.58 6.39 -0.15
C LYS A 24 -7.03 7.80 -0.02
N ASP A 25 -7.87 8.75 0.36
CA ASP A 25 -7.50 10.15 0.58
C ASP A 25 -7.92 10.62 1.98
N PHE A 26 -6.90 11.08 2.70
CA PHE A 26 -6.91 11.57 4.07
C PHE A 26 -6.38 13.01 4.14
N THR A 27 -6.36 13.74 3.01
CA THR A 27 -5.85 15.13 2.95
C THR A 27 -6.50 16.02 4.01
N ASP A 28 -7.77 15.80 4.32
CA ASP A 28 -8.52 16.60 5.30
C ASP A 28 -8.35 16.14 6.75
N GLU A 29 -7.69 14.99 7.00
CA GLU A 29 -7.57 14.39 8.33
C GLU A 29 -6.18 14.55 8.96
N TYR A 30 -5.11 14.62 8.16
CA TYR A 30 -3.74 14.61 8.67
C TYR A 30 -2.85 15.67 8.02
N TYR A 31 -2.23 16.49 8.87
CA TYR A 31 -1.17 17.43 8.49
C TYR A 31 0.15 16.97 9.10
N LEU A 32 0.86 16.11 8.39
CA LEU A 32 2.24 15.75 8.73
C LEU A 32 3.19 16.40 7.72
N PRO A 33 4.33 16.94 8.15
CA PRO A 33 5.34 17.46 7.23
C PRO A 33 5.70 16.40 6.18
N ASP A 34 5.69 16.82 4.91
CA ASP A 34 5.98 16.00 3.74
C ASP A 34 5.00 14.86 3.44
N TYR A 35 3.88 14.71 4.15
CA TYR A 35 2.83 13.71 3.83
C TYR A 35 1.62 14.40 3.21
N TYR A 36 1.22 13.95 2.02
CA TYR A 36 0.13 14.62 1.27
C TYR A 36 -1.26 14.01 1.49
N GLY A 37 -1.41 13.11 2.45
CA GLY A 37 -2.72 12.56 2.81
C GLY A 37 -3.21 11.42 1.93
N MET A 38 -2.50 11.00 0.88
CA MET A 38 -3.01 9.96 -0.04
C MET A 38 -2.22 8.67 0.04
N ILE A 39 -2.92 7.52 0.00
CA ILE A 39 -2.31 6.19 0.08
C ILE A 39 -2.95 5.18 -0.87
N ILE A 40 -2.17 4.19 -1.30
CA ILE A 40 -2.66 2.95 -1.88
C ILE A 40 -2.52 1.86 -0.80
N CYS A 41 -3.62 1.36 -0.28
CA CYS A 41 -3.61 0.14 0.53
C CYS A 41 -3.62 -1.08 -0.38
N PHE A 42 -2.85 -2.12 -0.05
CA PHE A 42 -2.91 -3.38 -0.75
C PHE A 42 -3.03 -4.57 0.20
N GLN A 43 -3.63 -5.64 -0.30
CA GLN A 43 -3.75 -6.91 0.41
C GLN A 43 -3.34 -8.06 -0.52
N THR A 44 -2.31 -8.78 -0.10
CA THR A 44 -1.69 -9.89 -0.84
C THR A 44 -1.35 -11.04 0.11
N VAL A 45 -0.50 -11.97 -0.33
CA VAL A 45 0.01 -13.10 0.46
C VAL A 45 1.50 -12.89 0.73
N ALA A 46 1.92 -13.01 1.98
CA ALA A 46 3.31 -12.91 2.37
C ALA A 46 4.14 -14.05 1.77
N LYS A 47 5.30 -13.71 1.21
CA LYS A 47 6.28 -14.67 0.68
C LYS A 47 7.27 -15.15 1.75
N ASN A 48 7.51 -14.33 2.78
CA ASN A 48 8.41 -14.65 3.88
C ASN A 48 7.74 -14.50 5.25
N THR A 49 8.18 -15.31 6.21
CA THR A 49 7.84 -15.17 7.63
C THR A 49 8.78 -14.19 8.28
N PHE A 50 8.26 -13.17 8.96
CA PHE A 50 9.09 -12.20 9.66
C PHE A 50 9.77 -12.85 10.88
N PRO A 51 11.06 -12.56 11.17
CA PRO A 51 11.76 -13.18 12.28
C PRO A 51 11.07 -12.95 13.64
N LYS A 52 10.98 -14.02 14.44
CA LYS A 52 10.43 -13.98 15.80
C LYS A 52 11.19 -12.96 16.66
N GLY A 53 10.47 -12.24 17.52
CA GLY A 53 11.07 -11.29 18.47
C GLY A 53 11.45 -9.94 17.88
N LYS A 54 11.12 -9.66 16.61
CA LYS A 54 11.39 -8.36 15.95
C LYS A 54 10.19 -7.40 15.95
N GLY A 55 9.12 -7.71 16.69
CA GLY A 55 7.95 -6.85 16.86
C GLY A 55 7.03 -6.72 15.64
N TRP A 56 7.27 -7.49 14.59
CA TRP A 56 6.44 -7.53 13.38
C TRP A 56 5.98 -8.95 13.12
N TYR A 57 4.71 -9.12 12.75
CA TYR A 57 4.11 -10.43 12.55
C TYR A 57 3.60 -10.56 11.11
N ALA A 58 4.40 -11.24 10.28
CA ALA A 58 3.98 -11.75 8.99
C ALA A 58 4.37 -13.22 8.92
N GLN A 59 3.50 -14.03 8.35
CA GLN A 59 3.74 -15.46 8.16
C GLN A 59 3.65 -15.76 6.68
N LYS A 60 4.63 -16.50 6.16
CA LYS A 60 4.60 -17.02 4.79
C LYS A 60 3.26 -17.70 4.51
N ASP A 61 2.74 -17.47 3.29
CA ASP A 61 1.48 -18.02 2.78
C ASP A 61 0.22 -17.54 3.53
N LYS A 62 0.34 -16.51 4.38
CA LYS A 62 -0.80 -15.83 5.02
C LYS A 62 -1.07 -14.46 4.39
N LYS A 63 -2.30 -13.99 4.55
CA LYS A 63 -2.73 -12.66 4.15
C LYS A 63 -1.81 -11.60 4.78
N PHE A 64 -1.36 -10.67 3.96
CA PHE A 64 -0.53 -9.55 4.34
C PHE A 64 -1.12 -8.27 3.76
N SER A 65 -1.09 -7.20 4.56
CA SER A 65 -1.59 -5.89 4.16
C SER A 65 -0.56 -4.83 4.52
N SER A 66 -0.34 -3.90 3.60
CA SER A 66 0.46 -2.70 3.81
C SER A 66 -0.04 -1.61 2.87
N CYS A 67 0.69 -0.49 2.79
CA CYS A 67 0.36 0.61 1.93
C CYS A 67 1.59 1.29 1.31
N VAL A 68 1.32 2.01 0.23
CA VAL A 68 2.20 3.01 -0.38
C VAL A 68 1.60 4.38 -0.06
N TYR A 69 2.44 5.37 0.25
CA TYR A 69 1.97 6.68 0.69
C TYR A 69 2.70 7.81 -0.03
N SER A 70 1.97 8.86 -0.38
CA SER A 70 2.51 10.05 -1.05
C SER A 70 3.33 10.87 -0.04
N ARG A 71 4.64 10.96 -0.24
CA ARG A 71 5.54 11.68 0.65
C ARG A 71 6.71 12.34 -0.09
N GLY A 72 7.09 13.55 0.33
CA GLY A 72 8.26 14.26 -0.21
C GLY A 72 8.13 14.45 -1.72
N ASN A 73 9.09 13.99 -2.51
CA ASN A 73 9.01 14.12 -3.97
C ASN A 73 8.02 13.15 -4.64
N TYR A 74 7.43 12.22 -3.89
CA TYR A 74 6.39 11.31 -4.40
C TYR A 74 5.01 11.90 -4.15
N THR A 75 4.50 12.63 -5.14
CA THR A 75 3.29 13.45 -5.02
C THR A 75 2.00 12.63 -5.07
N LYS A 76 0.85 13.26 -4.75
CA LYS A 76 -0.48 12.64 -4.92
C LYS A 76 -0.75 12.20 -6.35
N ASP A 77 -0.36 12.99 -7.33
CA ASP A 77 -0.62 12.69 -8.73
C ASP A 77 0.23 11.50 -9.22
N MET A 78 1.48 11.40 -8.75
CA MET A 78 2.30 10.21 -9.00
C MET A 78 1.68 8.96 -8.36
N LEU A 79 1.19 9.07 -7.12
CA LEU A 79 0.51 7.96 -6.45
C LEU A 79 -0.77 7.54 -7.17
N LYS A 80 -1.58 8.48 -7.67
CA LYS A 80 -2.76 8.17 -8.50
C LYS A 80 -2.38 7.48 -9.81
N ALA A 81 -1.34 7.97 -10.49
CA ALA A 81 -0.85 7.34 -11.72
C ALA A 81 -0.36 5.91 -11.46
N ASP A 82 0.33 5.68 -10.35
CA ASP A 82 0.80 4.35 -9.95
C ASP A 82 -0.36 3.42 -9.56
N TYR A 83 -1.43 3.95 -8.94
CA TYR A 83 -2.65 3.19 -8.70
C TYR A 83 -3.29 2.70 -10.00
N GLU A 84 -3.46 3.58 -11.00
CA GLU A 84 -3.99 3.19 -12.30
C GLU A 84 -3.07 2.20 -13.03
N ALA A 85 -1.75 2.37 -12.89
CA ALA A 85 -0.77 1.45 -13.46
C ALA A 85 -0.79 0.05 -12.80
N LEU A 86 -1.03 -0.05 -11.49
CA LEU A 86 -1.27 -1.32 -10.81
C LEU A 86 -2.58 -1.96 -11.29
N LYS A 87 -3.64 -1.16 -11.37
CA LYS A 87 -4.99 -1.58 -11.78
C LYS A 87 -4.99 -2.18 -13.19
N ASN A 88 -4.25 -1.59 -14.12
CA ASN A 88 -4.15 -2.06 -15.50
C ASN A 88 -2.97 -3.04 -15.76
N GLY A 89 -2.13 -3.29 -14.75
CA GLY A 89 -1.01 -4.23 -14.83
C GLY A 89 0.25 -3.74 -15.54
N THR A 90 0.36 -2.44 -15.85
CA THR A 90 1.59 -1.85 -16.40
C THR A 90 2.68 -1.65 -15.33
N LYS A 91 2.30 -1.67 -14.05
CA LYS A 91 3.20 -1.77 -12.90
C LYS A 91 2.74 -2.89 -11.95
N THR A 92 3.68 -3.35 -11.14
CA THR A 92 3.49 -4.31 -10.04
C THR A 92 3.85 -3.67 -8.71
N LEU A 93 3.52 -4.31 -7.59
CA LEU A 93 3.98 -3.85 -6.27
C LEU A 93 5.51 -3.78 -6.17
N ALA A 94 6.25 -4.60 -6.91
CA ALA A 94 7.71 -4.60 -6.90
C ALA A 94 8.28 -3.28 -7.46
N ASP A 95 7.61 -2.67 -8.44
CA ASP A 95 7.99 -1.38 -9.02
C ASP A 95 7.84 -0.22 -8.01
N LEU A 96 6.91 -0.38 -7.06
CA LEU A 96 6.59 0.62 -6.03
C LEU A 96 7.36 0.41 -4.72
N LYS A 97 8.29 -0.54 -4.64
CA LYS A 97 8.91 -0.98 -3.37
C LYS A 97 9.61 0.13 -2.56
N ASN A 98 10.08 1.18 -3.24
CA ASN A 98 10.70 2.34 -2.60
C ASN A 98 9.69 3.23 -1.85
N HIS A 99 8.40 3.10 -2.16
CA HIS A 99 7.32 3.92 -1.62
C HIS A 99 6.48 3.19 -0.56
N PHE A 100 6.84 1.95 -0.20
CA PHE A 100 6.17 1.22 0.88
C PHE A 100 6.32 1.91 2.23
N TRP A 101 5.25 1.86 3.01
CA TRP A 101 5.19 2.39 4.37
C TRP A 101 6.30 1.85 5.26
N ASN A 102 6.54 0.53 5.28
CA ASN A 102 7.60 -0.05 6.11
C ASN A 102 8.89 -0.36 5.34
N HIS A 103 9.05 0.21 4.14
CA HIS A 103 10.24 0.08 3.30
C HIS A 103 10.77 -1.37 3.24
N LYS A 104 12.00 -1.60 3.72
CA LYS A 104 12.69 -2.90 3.71
C LYS A 104 11.90 -4.02 4.40
N ARG A 105 11.03 -3.73 5.36
CA ARG A 105 10.23 -4.77 6.04
C ARG A 105 9.15 -5.31 5.11
N ASP A 106 8.48 -4.43 4.38
CA ASP A 106 7.47 -4.85 3.40
C ASP A 106 8.15 -5.57 2.23
N CYS A 107 9.30 -5.07 1.75
CA CYS A 107 10.11 -5.78 0.75
C CYS A 107 10.48 -7.19 1.22
N PHE A 108 10.95 -7.34 2.46
CA PHE A 108 11.28 -8.65 3.02
C PHE A 108 10.05 -9.57 3.02
N VAL A 109 8.90 -9.11 3.52
CA VAL A 109 7.68 -9.93 3.58
C VAL A 109 7.19 -10.33 2.19
N LEU A 110 7.30 -9.44 1.21
CA LEU A 110 6.86 -9.65 -0.18
C LEU A 110 7.90 -10.33 -1.07
N GLY A 111 9.17 -10.39 -0.66
CA GLY A 111 10.27 -11.00 -1.40
C GLY A 111 10.87 -10.12 -2.52
N TYR A 112 11.00 -8.80 -2.29
CA TYR A 112 11.55 -7.82 -3.26
C TYR A 112 12.92 -7.23 -2.89
#